data_AF-A0A432FL45-F1
#
_entry.id   AF-A0A432FL45-F1
#
_cell.length_a   1.000
_cell.length_b   1.000
_cell.length_c   1.000
_cell.angle_alpha   90.00
_cell.angle_beta   90.00
_cell.angle_gamma   90.00
#
_symmetry.space_group_name_H-M   'P 1'
#
loop_
_entity.id
_entity.type
_entity.pdbx_description
1 polymer ?
#
loop_
_entity_poly.entity_id
_entity_poly.type
_entity_poly.pdbx_seq_one_letter_code
_entity_poly.pdbx_strand_id
1 'polypeptide(L)'
;MSEDIRFLIGGNGQNKVYFRADKANRHGMIAGATGTGKTVTLQVLAEGFSSIGVPVFMADVKGDLSGMAKPGRPHPKIDERVKTIGMEDFGFHPNPVVFWDMFGKLGHPVRTTISDMGPLLLSNLLELNDTQTGILYAAFSIADDTGMLLLDLKDLRSMLNWIPLCQDSCPFC
;
A
#
# COMPACT_ATOMS: atom_id res chain seq x y z
N MET A 1 -20.39 -23.05 10.65
CA MET A 1 -20.75 -21.89 11.49
C MET A 1 -19.55 -20.97 11.48
N SER A 2 -19.55 -19.93 10.63
CA SER A 2 -18.51 -18.90 10.68
C SER A 2 -18.73 -18.12 11.96
N GLU A 3 -17.75 -18.10 12.87
CA GLU A 3 -17.74 -17.12 13.95
C GLU A 3 -17.85 -15.72 13.33
N ASP A 4 -18.73 -14.87 13.88
CA ASP A 4 -18.94 -13.51 13.40
C ASP A 4 -17.75 -12.64 13.86
N ILE A 5 -16.61 -12.79 13.17
CA ILE A 5 -15.38 -12.06 13.46
C ILE A 5 -15.66 -10.57 13.23
N ARG A 6 -15.64 -9.81 14.33
CA ARG A 6 -15.95 -8.38 14.34
C ARG A 6 -15.09 -7.65 15.36
N PHE A 7 -14.78 -6.40 15.08
CA PHE A 7 -14.01 -5.52 15.97
C PHE A 7 -14.69 -4.15 16.07
N LEU A 8 -14.50 -3.45 17.20
CA LEU A 8 -15.14 -2.17 17.45
C LEU A 8 -14.46 -1.06 16.64
N ILE A 9 -15.24 -0.21 15.96
CA ILE A 9 -14.72 0.96 15.23
C ILE A 9 -15.16 2.30 15.82
N GLY A 10 -16.18 2.30 16.68
CA GLY A 10 -16.64 3.51 17.36
C GLY A 10 -17.99 3.33 18.05
N GLY A 11 -18.52 4.44 18.56
CA GLY A 11 -19.82 4.48 19.21
C GLY A 11 -20.20 5.91 19.58
N ASN A 12 -21.46 6.10 19.98
CA ASN A 12 -22.02 7.40 20.37
C ASN A 12 -22.55 7.41 21.81
N GLY A 13 -22.11 6.46 22.65
CA GLY A 13 -22.53 6.29 24.04
C GLY A 13 -23.88 5.62 24.26
N GLN A 14 -24.73 5.54 23.23
CA GLN A 14 -25.92 4.69 23.26
C GLN A 14 -25.68 3.36 22.56
N ASN A 15 -25.00 3.41 21.41
CA ASN A 15 -24.72 2.24 20.58
C ASN A 15 -23.23 2.14 20.26
N LYS A 16 -22.74 0.90 20.29
CA LYS A 16 -21.41 0.52 19.80
C LYS A 16 -21.52 0.02 18.37
N VAL A 17 -20.61 0.47 17.51
CA VAL A 17 -20.55 0.10 16.10
C VAL A 17 -19.36 -0.83 15.89
N TYR A 18 -19.67 -2.05 15.45
CA TYR A 18 -18.68 -3.07 15.14
C TYR A 18 -18.53 -3.22 13.63
N PHE A 19 -17.30 -3.34 13.16
CA PHE A 19 -16.98 -3.71 11.80
C PHE A 19 -16.97 -5.22 11.68
N ARG A 20 -17.68 -5.76 10.69
CA ARG A 20 -17.69 -7.20 10.42
C ARG A 20 -16.63 -7.53 9.39
N ALA A 21 -15.67 -8.38 9.75
CA ALA A 21 -14.53 -8.71 8.90
C ALA A 21 -14.97 -9.40 7.59
N ASP A 22 -16.08 -10.14 7.59
CA ASP A 22 -16.66 -10.78 6.40
C ASP A 22 -17.10 -9.78 5.31
N LYS A 23 -17.25 -8.50 5.64
CA LYS A 23 -17.58 -7.42 4.69
C LYS A 23 -16.37 -6.65 4.19
N ALA A 24 -15.16 -7.00 4.63
CA ALA A 24 -13.91 -6.35 4.21
C ALA A 24 -13.52 -6.64 2.74
N ASN A 25 -14.21 -7.56 2.07
CA ASN A 25 -13.99 -7.89 0.65
C ASN A 25 -14.57 -6.85 -0.33
N ARG A 26 -15.11 -5.74 0.17
CA ARG A 26 -15.65 -4.64 -0.62
C ARG A 26 -14.82 -3.38 -0.42
N HIS A 27 -14.65 -2.61 -1.50
CA HIS A 27 -14.00 -1.31 -1.41
C HIS A 27 -14.82 -0.35 -0.54
N GLY A 28 -14.11 0.40 0.31
CA GLY A 28 -14.67 1.43 1.19
C GLY A 28 -13.94 2.75 1.03
N MET A 29 -14.60 3.84 1.41
CA MET A 29 -14.04 5.19 1.35
C MET A 29 -14.20 5.88 2.70
N ILE A 30 -13.10 6.42 3.23
CA ILE A 30 -13.09 7.27 4.43
C ILE A 30 -12.90 8.71 3.97
N ALA A 31 -13.98 9.48 3.98
CA ALA A 31 -13.99 10.88 3.59
C ALA A 31 -14.24 11.80 4.79
N GLY A 32 -13.71 13.01 4.75
CA GLY A 32 -13.86 14.02 5.80
C GLY A 32 -12.90 15.19 5.60
N ALA A 33 -13.16 16.33 6.25
CA ALA A 33 -12.27 17.49 6.21
C ALA A 33 -10.95 17.23 6.97
N THR A 34 -9.96 18.11 6.81
CA THR A 34 -8.71 18.02 7.58
C THR A 34 -9.03 18.16 9.08
N GLY A 35 -8.42 17.32 9.91
CA GLY A 35 -8.68 17.31 11.37
C GLY A 35 -9.93 16.56 11.82
N THR A 36 -10.73 15.98 10.92
CA THR A 36 -11.94 15.21 11.31
C THR A 36 -11.67 13.75 11.69
N GLY A 37 -10.42 13.40 11.99
CA GLY A 37 -10.06 12.06 12.46
C GLY A 37 -9.92 10.97 11.39
N LYS A 38 -9.80 11.32 10.09
CA LYS A 38 -9.58 10.33 9.02
C LYS A 38 -8.43 9.36 9.31
N THR A 39 -7.29 9.90 9.74
CA THR A 39 -6.11 9.11 10.11
C THR A 39 -6.40 8.19 11.29
N VAL A 40 -7.11 8.68 12.31
CA VAL A 40 -7.49 7.88 13.49
C VAL A 40 -8.42 6.73 13.07
N THR A 41 -9.40 6.99 12.20
CA THR A 41 -10.28 5.93 11.68
C THR A 41 -9.50 4.86 10.90
N LEU A 42 -8.53 5.27 10.06
CA LEU A 42 -7.66 4.34 9.35
C LEU A 42 -6.83 3.49 10.31
N GLN A 43 -6.25 4.10 11.35
CA GLN A 43 -5.49 3.40 12.39
C GLN A 43 -6.38 2.37 13.09
N VAL A 44 -7.57 2.76 13.58
CA VAL A 44 -8.50 1.84 14.26
C VAL A 44 -8.90 0.66 13.38
N LEU A 45 -9.11 0.87 12.07
CA LEU A 45 -9.37 -0.24 11.15
C LEU A 45 -8.16 -1.15 11.01
N ALA A 46 -6.96 -0.58 10.83
CA ALA A 46 -5.73 -1.36 10.68
C ALA A 46 -5.42 -2.19 11.93
N GLU A 47 -5.57 -1.61 13.12
CA GLU A 47 -5.46 -2.30 14.41
C GLU A 47 -6.50 -3.41 14.54
N GLY A 48 -7.75 -3.12 14.18
CA GLY A 48 -8.83 -4.11 14.17
C GLY A 48 -8.51 -5.33 13.32
N PHE A 49 -8.07 -5.12 12.08
CA PHE A 49 -7.65 -6.22 11.20
C PHE A 49 -6.39 -6.94 11.70
N SER A 50 -5.39 -6.20 12.19
CA SER A 50 -4.17 -6.80 12.75
C SER A 50 -4.47 -7.69 13.97
N SER A 51 -5.39 -7.26 14.84
CA SER A 51 -5.79 -8.00 16.05
C SER A 51 -6.45 -9.35 15.75
N ILE A 52 -7.09 -9.49 14.57
CA ILE A 52 -7.69 -10.74 14.10
C ILE A 52 -6.75 -11.53 13.17
N GLY A 53 -5.48 -11.14 13.08
CA GLY A 53 -4.45 -11.82 12.28
C GLY A 53 -4.49 -11.52 10.79
N VAL A 54 -5.23 -10.49 10.36
CA VAL A 54 -5.29 -10.07 8.95
C VAL A 54 -4.20 -9.03 8.69
N PRO A 55 -3.25 -9.27 7.76
CA PRO A 55 -2.22 -8.29 7.42
C PRO A 55 -2.82 -7.10 6.68
N VAL A 56 -2.40 -5.90 7.04
CA VAL A 56 -2.87 -4.64 6.43
C VAL A 56 -1.70 -3.93 5.79
N PHE A 57 -1.84 -3.60 4.51
CA PHE A 57 -0.90 -2.77 3.77
C PHE A 57 -1.46 -1.36 3.64
N MET A 58 -0.68 -0.34 4.00
CA MET A 58 -1.07 1.07 3.92
C MET A 58 0.05 1.92 3.37
N ALA A 59 -0.28 2.82 2.45
CA ALA A 59 0.62 3.86 1.99
C ALA A 59 0.53 5.08 2.93
N ASP A 60 1.63 5.41 3.61
CA ASP A 60 1.70 6.56 4.49
C ASP A 60 2.47 7.72 3.82
N VAL A 61 1.74 8.59 3.13
CA VAL A 61 2.33 9.75 2.45
C VAL A 61 2.71 10.87 3.43
N LYS A 62 2.02 10.96 4.57
CA LYS A 62 2.18 12.08 5.53
C LYS A 62 3.08 11.74 6.73
N GLY A 63 3.33 10.45 6.98
CA GLY A 63 4.07 9.97 8.16
C GLY A 63 3.20 9.82 9.40
N ASP A 64 1.89 10.04 9.29
CA ASP A 64 0.96 10.06 10.42
C ASP A 64 0.58 8.65 10.93
N LEU A 65 0.89 7.59 10.17
CA LEU A 65 0.56 6.20 10.51
C LEU A 65 1.71 5.48 11.21
N SER A 66 2.93 6.00 11.13
CA SER A 66 4.13 5.42 11.76
C SER A 66 4.02 5.23 13.28
N GLY A 67 3.16 6.01 13.95
CA GLY A 67 2.91 5.92 15.38
C GLY A 67 2.33 4.58 15.85
N MET A 68 1.69 3.79 14.98
CA MET A 68 1.03 2.52 15.37
C MET A 68 1.99 1.44 15.87
N ALA A 69 3.29 1.56 15.56
CA ALA A 69 4.32 0.61 16.01
C ALA A 69 4.60 0.70 17.52
N LYS A 70 4.15 1.79 18.18
CA LYS A 70 4.35 2.02 19.61
C LYS A 70 2.99 2.13 20.29
N PRO A 71 2.91 1.79 21.60
CA PRO A 71 1.70 2.07 22.37
C PRO A 71 1.43 3.58 22.34
N GLY A 72 0.15 3.94 22.18
CA GLY A 72 -0.29 5.31 22.30
C GLY A 72 0.02 5.92 23.67
N ARG A 73 0.01 7.24 23.75
CA ARG A 73 0.12 7.98 25.02
C ARG A 73 -1.26 8.41 25.49
N PRO A 74 -1.51 8.44 26.81
CA PRO A 74 -2.75 8.99 27.36
C PRO A 74 -3.00 10.40 26.83
N HIS A 75 -4.23 10.66 26.40
CA HIS A 75 -4.63 11.96 25.88
C HIS A 75 -6.06 12.26 26.32
N PRO A 76 -6.34 13.44 26.93
CA PRO A 76 -7.65 13.74 27.52
C PRO A 76 -8.84 13.49 26.60
N LYS A 77 -8.74 13.91 25.33
CA LYS A 77 -9.79 13.67 24.31
C LYS A 77 -10.04 12.19 23.98
N ILE A 78 -9.02 11.35 24.08
CA ILE A 78 -9.16 9.90 23.84
C ILE A 78 -9.85 9.29 25.06
N ASP A 79 -9.40 9.63 26.27
CA ASP A 79 -9.96 9.11 27.51
C ASP A 79 -11.45 9.48 27.67
N GLU A 80 -11.83 10.72 27.34
CA GLU A 80 -13.23 11.15 27.28
C GLU A 80 -14.06 10.33 26.29
N ARG A 81 -13.50 10.05 25.11
CA ARG A 81 -14.18 9.29 24.06
C ARG A 81 -14.33 7.82 24.42
N VAL A 82 -13.30 7.22 25.00
CA VAL A 82 -13.30 5.83 25.53
C VAL A 82 -14.37 5.68 26.60
N LYS A 83 -14.45 6.64 27.54
CA LYS A 83 -15.51 6.70 28.55
C LYS A 83 -16.89 6.86 27.92
N THR A 84 -17.03 7.78 26.97
CA THR A 84 -18.30 8.01 26.27
C THR A 84 -18.79 6.77 25.54
N ILE A 85 -17.91 6.01 24.89
CA ILE A 85 -18.26 4.77 24.18
C ILE A 85 -18.53 3.61 25.15
N GLY A 86 -18.07 3.71 26.40
CA GLY A 86 -18.18 2.63 27.40
C GLY A 86 -17.23 1.48 27.10
N MET A 87 -15.98 1.77 26.75
CA MET A 87 -14.94 0.74 26.55
C MET A 87 -14.28 0.45 27.91
N GLU A 88 -14.59 -0.71 28.50
CA GLU A 88 -14.12 -1.09 29.84
C GLU A 88 -12.67 -1.58 29.84
N ASP A 89 -12.25 -2.30 28.79
CA ASP A 89 -10.89 -2.88 28.65
C ASP A 89 -10.01 -2.13 27.64
N PHE A 90 -10.11 -0.80 27.58
CA PHE A 90 -9.27 -0.02 26.67
C PHE A 90 -7.84 0.12 27.22
N GLY A 91 -6.89 -0.53 26.55
CA GLY A 91 -5.45 -0.39 26.77
C GLY A 91 -4.72 0.08 25.52
N PHE A 92 -3.68 0.91 25.69
CA PHE A 92 -2.77 1.22 24.61
C PHE A 92 -1.82 0.04 24.38
N HIS A 93 -1.85 -0.54 23.19
CA HIS A 93 -0.99 -1.65 22.80
C HIS A 93 -0.21 -1.32 21.52
N PRO A 94 1.00 -1.87 21.35
CA PRO A 94 1.72 -1.75 20.08
C PRO A 94 1.15 -2.74 19.06
N ASN A 95 1.26 -2.40 17.77
CA ASN A 95 0.94 -3.33 16.68
C ASN A 95 2.23 -3.81 15.99
N PRO A 96 2.25 -5.04 15.46
CA PRO A 96 3.35 -5.49 14.61
C PRO A 96 3.35 -4.69 13.31
N VAL A 97 4.36 -3.84 13.12
CA VAL A 97 4.49 -2.97 11.94
C VAL A 97 5.85 -3.19 11.30
N VAL A 98 5.85 -3.36 9.98
CA VAL A 98 7.07 -3.35 9.16
C VAL A 98 6.99 -2.13 8.25
N PHE A 99 7.95 -1.23 8.36
CA PHE A 99 8.07 -0.08 7.48
C PHE A 99 8.74 -0.50 6.18
N TRP A 100 8.07 -0.27 5.06
CA TRP A 100 8.62 -0.49 3.73
C TRP A 100 9.16 0.85 3.20
N ASP A 101 10.41 0.86 2.77
CA ASP A 101 11.08 2.04 2.26
C ASP A 101 11.49 1.83 0.80
N MET A 102 11.00 2.70 -0.07
CA MET A 102 11.33 2.69 -1.50
C MET A 102 12.82 2.98 -1.75
N PHE A 103 13.46 3.76 -0.88
CA PHE A 103 14.89 4.10 -0.99
C PHE A 103 15.79 3.20 -0.15
N GLY A 104 15.22 2.28 0.64
CA GLY A 104 15.96 1.31 1.47
C GLY A 104 16.85 1.93 2.56
N LYS A 105 16.55 3.14 3.04
CA LYS A 105 17.35 3.87 4.05
C LYS A 105 16.84 3.67 5.48
N LEU A 106 15.53 3.73 5.67
CA LEU A 106 14.88 3.83 7.00
C LEU A 106 13.99 2.63 7.32
N GLY A 107 13.79 1.71 6.37
CA GLY A 107 12.90 0.57 6.52
C GLY A 107 13.32 -0.61 5.65
N HIS A 108 12.47 -1.63 5.62
CA HIS A 108 12.64 -2.78 4.75
C HIS A 108 12.63 -2.32 3.29
N PRO A 109 13.69 -2.60 2.51
CA PRO A 109 13.74 -2.15 1.13
C PRO A 109 12.64 -2.83 0.32
N VAL A 110 11.92 -2.05 -0.48
CA VAL A 110 11.05 -2.60 -1.53
C VAL A 110 11.96 -3.17 -2.62
N ARG A 111 11.90 -4.48 -2.84
CA ARG A 111 12.67 -5.13 -3.91
C ARG A 111 11.75 -5.30 -5.12
N THR A 112 11.98 -4.50 -6.15
CA THR A 112 11.35 -4.65 -7.46
C THR A 112 12.34 -4.17 -8.52
N THR A 113 12.35 -4.85 -9.67
CA THR A 113 13.08 -4.42 -10.87
C THR A 113 12.10 -3.91 -11.93
N ILE A 114 12.61 -3.26 -12.97
CA ILE A 114 11.80 -2.89 -14.14
C ILE A 114 11.26 -4.14 -14.85
N SER A 115 12.07 -5.21 -14.91
CA SER A 115 11.63 -6.53 -15.38
C SER A 115 10.45 -7.07 -14.56
N ASP A 116 10.48 -6.96 -13.22
CA ASP A 116 9.37 -7.42 -12.36
C ASP A 116 8.06 -6.63 -12.56
N MET A 117 8.17 -5.33 -12.87
CA MET A 117 7.00 -4.49 -13.15
C MET A 117 6.36 -4.85 -14.50
N GLY A 118 7.19 -5.13 -15.50
CA GLY A 118 6.75 -5.50 -16.85
C GLY A 118 6.18 -4.33 -17.65
N PRO A 119 6.00 -4.53 -18.98
CA PRO A 119 5.60 -3.47 -19.89
C PRO A 119 4.16 -3.00 -19.65
N LEU A 120 3.25 -3.91 -19.24
CA LEU A 120 1.85 -3.56 -18.98
C LEU A 120 1.69 -2.55 -17.84
N LEU A 121 2.30 -2.84 -16.68
CA LEU A 121 2.20 -1.98 -15.51
C LEU A 121 2.85 -0.61 -15.78
N LEU A 122 3.99 -0.61 -16.44
CA LEU A 122 4.71 0.61 -16.80
C LEU A 122 3.96 1.46 -17.82
N SER A 123 3.35 0.85 -18.85
CA SER A 123 2.49 1.55 -19.80
C SER A 123 1.33 2.26 -19.11
N ASN A 124 0.66 1.58 -18.18
CA ASN A 124 -0.44 2.17 -17.41
C ASN A 124 0.04 3.27 -16.46
N LEU A 125 1.17 3.05 -15.76
CA LEU A 125 1.72 4.00 -14.81
C LEU A 125 2.19 5.30 -15.49
N LEU A 126 2.75 5.19 -16.70
CA LEU A 126 3.26 6.31 -17.48
C LEU A 126 2.22 6.89 -18.45
N GLU A 127 0.99 6.37 -18.44
CA GLU A 127 -0.11 6.78 -19.32
C GLU A 127 0.31 6.83 -20.81
N LEU A 128 1.00 5.78 -21.26
CA LEU A 128 1.54 5.71 -22.62
C LEU A 128 0.43 5.53 -23.65
N ASN A 129 0.59 6.15 -24.81
CA ASN A 129 -0.26 5.88 -25.96
C ASN A 129 0.07 4.52 -26.62
N ASP A 130 -0.76 4.09 -27.59
CA ASP A 130 -0.62 2.79 -28.25
C ASP A 130 0.77 2.59 -28.89
N THR A 131 1.30 3.63 -29.54
CA THR A 131 2.62 3.58 -30.17
C THR A 131 3.74 3.42 -29.15
N GLN A 132 3.72 4.23 -28.08
CA GLN A 132 4.70 4.18 -26.99
C GLN A 132 4.63 2.84 -26.26
N THR A 133 3.43 2.33 -26.03
CA THR A 133 3.20 1.00 -25.45
C THR A 133 3.77 -0.09 -26.35
N GLY A 134 3.52 -0.04 -27.66
CA GLY A 134 4.09 -1.00 -28.62
C GLY A 134 5.62 -1.03 -28.58
N ILE A 135 6.26 0.14 -28.54
CA ILE A 135 7.73 0.27 -28.40
C ILE A 135 8.20 -0.33 -27.08
N LEU A 136 7.50 -0.06 -25.97
CA LEU A 136 7.86 -0.58 -24.65
C LEU A 136 7.76 -2.12 -24.63
N TYR A 137 6.70 -2.70 -25.18
CA TYR A 137 6.56 -4.15 -25.28
C TYR A 137 7.67 -4.78 -26.13
N ALA A 138 8.03 -4.16 -27.26
CA ALA A 138 9.14 -4.62 -28.08
C ALA A 138 10.47 -4.57 -27.31
N ALA A 139 10.70 -3.50 -26.54
CA ALA A 139 11.89 -3.37 -25.70
C ALA A 139 12.03 -4.50 -24.68
N PHE A 140 10.93 -4.85 -24.00
CA PHE A 140 10.90 -5.95 -23.05
C PHE A 140 11.09 -7.30 -23.74
N SER A 141 10.43 -7.55 -24.87
CA SER A 141 10.58 -8.80 -25.64
C SER A 141 12.04 -9.03 -26.04
N ILE A 142 12.70 -8.00 -26.60
CA ILE A 142 14.10 -8.13 -27.02
C ILE A 142 15.02 -8.34 -25.80
N ALA A 143 14.74 -7.66 -24.68
CA ALA A 143 15.50 -7.84 -23.45
C ALA A 143 15.38 -9.29 -22.93
N ASP A 144 14.19 -9.86 -22.94
CA ASP A 144 13.95 -11.25 -22.54
C ASP A 144 14.64 -12.25 -23.49
N ASP A 145 14.52 -12.05 -24.81
CA ASP A 145 15.13 -12.92 -25.84
C ASP A 145 16.67 -12.93 -25.77
N THR A 146 17.26 -11.82 -25.33
CA THR A 146 18.72 -11.66 -25.19
C THR A 146 19.23 -11.93 -23.78
N GLY A 147 18.34 -12.25 -22.83
CA GLY A 147 18.70 -12.47 -21.42
C GLY A 147 19.17 -11.21 -20.69
N MET A 148 18.81 -10.03 -21.17
CA MET A 148 19.11 -8.75 -20.53
C MET A 148 18.06 -8.43 -19.46
N LEU A 149 18.46 -8.48 -18.19
CA LEU A 149 17.59 -8.06 -17.08
C LEU A 149 17.59 -6.54 -16.97
N LEU A 150 16.40 -5.93 -17.03
CA LEU A 150 16.20 -4.50 -16.80
C LEU A 150 16.03 -4.28 -15.29
N LEU A 151 17.12 -3.91 -14.61
CA LEU A 151 17.11 -3.76 -13.16
C LEU A 151 16.55 -2.41 -12.74
N ASP A 152 16.92 -1.35 -13.45
CA ASP A 152 16.51 0.02 -13.15
C ASP A 152 16.07 0.83 -14.39
N LEU A 153 15.68 2.09 -14.16
CA LEU A 153 15.24 2.99 -15.24
C LEU A 153 16.36 3.38 -16.21
N LYS A 154 17.64 3.28 -15.79
CA LYS A 154 18.77 3.56 -16.68
C LYS A 154 18.93 2.43 -17.68
N ASP A 155 18.72 1.19 -17.25
CA ASP A 155 18.73 0.02 -18.14
C ASP A 155 17.61 0.13 -19.17
N LEU A 156 16.38 0.43 -18.73
CA LEU A 156 15.25 0.65 -19.64
C LEU A 156 15.52 1.78 -20.65
N ARG A 157 16.05 2.91 -20.19
CA ARG A 157 16.39 4.04 -21.06
C ARG A 157 17.48 3.67 -22.07
N SER A 158 18.47 2.89 -21.64
CA SER A 158 19.55 2.40 -22.50
C SER A 158 19.00 1.46 -23.57
N MET A 159 18.09 0.55 -23.19
CA MET A 159 17.40 -0.35 -24.11
C MET A 159 16.59 0.40 -25.16
N LEU A 160 15.79 1.39 -24.74
CA LEU A 160 14.99 2.21 -25.65
C LEU A 160 15.84 3.04 -26.62
N ASN A 161 17.02 3.50 -26.20
CA ASN A 161 17.96 4.19 -27.09
C ASN A 161 18.69 3.22 -28.04
N TRP A 162 18.83 1.96 -27.65
CA TRP A 162 19.55 0.94 -28.43
C TRP A 162 18.68 0.32 -29.53
N ILE A 163 17.38 0.12 -29.30
CA ILE A 163 16.46 -0.51 -30.27
C ILE A 163 16.50 0.13 -31.68
N PRO A 164 16.47 1.47 -31.84
CA PRO A 164 16.55 2.09 -33.16
C PRO A 164 17.87 1.77 -33.90
N LEU A 165 18.96 1.53 -33.16
CA LEU A 165 20.29 1.24 -33.74
C LEU A 165 20.42 -0.21 -34.19
N CYS A 166 19.56 -1.11 -33.70
CA CYS A 166 19.61 -2.54 -34.04
C CYS A 166 18.93 -2.85 -35.39
N GLN A 167 18.12 -1.94 -35.93
CA GLN A 167 17.43 -2.12 -37.22
C GLN A 167 18.40 -2.35 -38.41
N ASP A 168 19.63 -1.85 -38.33
CA ASP A 168 20.62 -1.98 -39.41
C ASP A 168 21.51 -3.23 -39.29
N SER A 169 21.45 -3.99 -38.19
CA SER A 169 22.39 -5.09 -37.92
C SER A 169 21.81 -6.30 -37.16
N CYS A 170 20.48 -6.45 -37.11
CA CYS A 170 19.83 -7.61 -36.49
C CYS A 170 19.63 -8.77 -37.49
N PRO A 171 20.09 -10.00 -37.20
CA PRO A 171 19.86 -11.18 -38.04
C PRO A 171 18.44 -11.79 -37.91
N PHE A 172 17.54 -11.15 -37.15
CA PHE A 172 16.18 -11.64 -36.86
C PHE A 172 15.06 -10.63 -37.23
N CYS A 173 15.36 -9.60 -38.02
CA CYS A 173 14.34 -8.78 -38.69
C CYS A 173 13.94 -9.38 -40.04
#